data_AF-A0A537PG44-F1
#
_entry.id   AF-A0A537PG44-F1
#
_cell.length_a   1.000
_cell.length_b   1.000
_cell.length_c   1.000
_cell.angle_alpha   90.00
_cell.angle_beta   90.00
_cell.angle_gamma   90.00
#
_symmetry.space_group_name_H-M   'P 1'
#
loop_
_entity.id
_entity.type
_entity.pdbx_description
1 polymer ?
#
loop_
_entity_poly.entity_id
_entity_poly.type
_entity_poly.pdbx_seq_one_letter_code
_entity_poly.pdbx_strand_id
1 'polypeptide(L)'
;MAGVIRLGRRGAQSNIPILIEGQSGVGKEIIARAIHGESERRGRTFVAVNCGAIPENLVESILFGHEKGSFTGATAKHVGKFQEADGGTLFLDEVAELPFDMQVKLLRAIQEGEIDPVGSRKPVKVNIRLISATNRNMIEMVKAGQFREDLYYR
;
A
#
# COMPACT_ATOMS: atom_id res chain seq x y z
N MET A 1 -15.98 7.97 -17.67
CA MET A 1 -14.98 6.89 -17.78
C MET A 1 -13.76 7.25 -18.64
N ALA A 2 -13.92 7.80 -19.85
CA ALA A 2 -12.79 8.08 -20.77
C ALA A 2 -11.65 8.94 -20.16
N GLY A 3 -11.98 9.94 -19.34
CA GLY A 3 -10.98 10.76 -18.64
C GLY A 3 -10.12 9.97 -17.65
N VAL A 4 -10.75 9.09 -16.85
CA VAL A 4 -10.07 8.22 -15.87
C VAL A 4 -9.12 7.26 -16.58
N ILE A 5 -9.56 6.62 -17.66
CA ILE A 5 -8.72 5.70 -18.45
C ILE A 5 -7.49 6.42 -18.99
N ARG A 6 -7.66 7.64 -19.54
CA ARG A 6 -6.54 8.43 -20.07
C ARG A 6 -5.52 8.79 -18.98
N LEU A 7 -5.99 9.20 -17.80
CA LEU A 7 -5.12 9.49 -16.65
C LEU A 7 -4.42 8.23 -16.14
N GLY A 8 -5.14 7.11 -16.02
CA GLY A 8 -4.58 5.83 -15.65
C GLY A 8 -3.46 5.38 -16.60
N ARG A 9 -3.67 5.49 -17.92
CA ARG A 9 -2.62 5.19 -18.92
C ARG A 9 -1.40 6.08 -18.75
N ARG A 10 -1.57 7.38 -18.51
CA ARG A 10 -0.45 8.30 -18.26
C ARG A 10 0.31 7.88 -17.00
N GLY A 11 -0.41 7.59 -15.90
CA GLY A 11 0.19 7.11 -14.67
C GLY A 11 0.96 5.81 -14.87
N ALA A 12 0.44 4.89 -15.69
CA ALA A 12 1.07 3.60 -15.99
C ALA A 12 2.49 3.73 -16.58
N GLN A 13 2.77 4.79 -17.34
CA GLN A 13 4.08 5.08 -17.96
C GLN A 13 5.16 5.55 -16.97
N SER A 14 4.86 5.61 -15.68
CA SER A 14 5.82 5.96 -14.63
C SER A 14 5.65 5.05 -13.42
N ASN A 15 6.64 5.03 -12.53
CA ASN A 15 6.61 4.29 -11.27
C ASN A 15 6.22 5.15 -10.07
N ILE A 16 5.69 6.37 -10.29
CA ILE A 16 5.22 7.22 -9.20
C ILE A 16 4.06 6.55 -8.45
N PRO A 17 3.93 6.78 -7.12
CA PRO A 17 2.73 6.42 -6.39
C PRO A 17 1.48 7.02 -7.03
N ILE A 18 0.39 6.26 -7.06
CA ILE A 18 -0.90 6.71 -7.59
C ILE A 18 -1.96 6.57 -6.51
N LEU A 19 -2.69 7.65 -6.24
CA LEU A 19 -3.90 7.63 -5.41
C LEU A 19 -5.15 7.62 -6.30
N ILE A 20 -6.07 6.69 -6.03
CA ILE A 20 -7.38 6.59 -6.68
C ILE A 20 -8.46 6.95 -5.66
N GLU A 21 -9.06 8.12 -5.83
CA GLU A 21 -10.18 8.56 -4.99
C GLU A 21 -11.53 8.20 -5.65
N GLY A 22 -12.46 7.73 -4.83
CA GLY A 22 -13.82 7.45 -5.28
C GLY A 22 -14.60 6.61 -4.29
N GLN A 23 -15.93 6.66 -4.39
CA GLN A 23 -16.84 5.91 -3.53
C GLN A 23 -16.52 4.40 -3.52
N SER A 24 -16.86 3.70 -2.44
CA SER A 24 -16.70 2.24 -2.39
C SER A 24 -17.58 1.56 -3.45
N GLY A 25 -17.09 0.47 -4.03
CA GLY A 25 -17.82 -0.29 -5.06
C GLY A 25 -17.74 0.23 -6.50
N VAL A 26 -17.06 1.37 -6.76
CA VAL A 26 -16.92 1.91 -8.13
C VAL A 26 -15.86 1.23 -9.01
N GLY A 27 -15.24 0.15 -8.52
CA GLY A 27 -14.23 -0.62 -9.26
C GLY A 27 -12.81 -0.04 -9.22
N LYS A 28 -12.40 0.60 -8.11
CA LYS A 28 -11.05 1.17 -7.93
C LYS A 28 -9.94 0.13 -8.20
N GLU A 29 -10.13 -1.11 -7.74
CA GLU A 29 -9.19 -2.21 -8.00
C GLU A 29 -9.07 -2.54 -9.50
N ILE A 30 -10.16 -2.48 -10.27
CA ILE A 30 -10.14 -2.73 -11.72
C ILE A 30 -9.27 -1.68 -12.41
N ILE A 31 -9.38 -0.42 -11.99
CA ILE A 31 -8.54 0.67 -12.47
C ILE A 31 -7.07 0.44 -12.08
N ALA A 32 -6.79 0.04 -10.83
CA ALA A 32 -5.43 -0.27 -10.38
C ALA A 32 -4.79 -1.42 -11.18
N ARG A 33 -5.55 -2.49 -11.45
CA ARG A 33 -5.10 -3.61 -12.28
C ARG A 33 -4.85 -3.20 -13.73
N ALA A 34 -5.70 -2.35 -14.29
CA ALA A 34 -5.50 -1.80 -15.64
C ALA A 34 -4.22 -0.94 -15.70
N ILE A 35 -3.97 -0.09 -14.70
CA ILE A 35 -2.73 0.70 -14.60
C ILE A 35 -1.51 -0.22 -14.53
N HIS A 36 -1.54 -1.26 -13.69
CA HIS A 36 -0.46 -2.24 -13.62
C HIS A 36 -0.24 -2.95 -14.97
N GLY A 37 -1.32 -3.39 -15.62
CA GLY A 37 -1.27 -4.09 -16.92
C GLY A 37 -0.74 -3.24 -18.07
N GLU A 38 -0.77 -1.92 -17.96
CA GLU A 38 -0.25 -0.96 -18.96
C GLU A 38 1.13 -0.40 -18.56
N SER A 39 1.74 -0.91 -17.49
CA SER A 39 3.01 -0.44 -16.97
C SER A 39 4.21 -1.28 -17.41
N GLU A 40 5.43 -0.79 -17.16
CA GLU A 40 6.67 -1.57 -17.32
C GLU A 40 6.70 -2.82 -16.43
N ARG A 41 5.91 -2.86 -15.34
CA ARG A 41 5.80 -4.02 -14.44
C ARG A 41 4.69 -4.99 -14.85
N ARG A 42 4.10 -4.82 -16.04
CA ARG A 42 3.12 -5.76 -16.59
C ARG A 42 3.67 -7.19 -16.54
N GLY A 43 2.85 -8.12 -16.05
CA GLY A 43 3.22 -9.53 -15.92
C GLY A 43 4.07 -9.86 -14.69
N ARG A 44 4.42 -8.86 -13.87
CA ARG A 44 4.95 -9.07 -12.52
C ARG A 44 3.81 -9.24 -11.52
N THR A 45 4.15 -9.56 -10.28
CA THR A 45 3.17 -9.74 -9.21
C THR A 45 2.33 -8.48 -8.99
N PHE A 46 1.03 -8.65 -8.81
CA PHE A 46 0.12 -7.62 -8.33
C PHE A 46 -0.51 -8.12 -7.02
N VAL A 47 -0.15 -7.49 -5.90
CA VAL A 47 -0.66 -7.84 -4.57
C VAL A 47 -1.69 -6.80 -4.17
N ALA A 48 -2.91 -7.22 -3.90
CA ALA A 48 -4.00 -6.36 -3.42
C ALA A 48 -4.26 -6.59 -1.94
N VAL A 49 -4.45 -5.51 -1.20
CA VAL A 49 -4.73 -5.51 0.23
C VAL A 49 -5.83 -4.50 0.53
N ASN A 50 -6.89 -4.93 1.20
CA ASN A 50 -7.90 -4.02 1.72
C ASN A 50 -7.57 -3.70 3.18
N CYS A 51 -7.14 -2.47 3.45
CA CYS A 51 -6.71 -2.05 4.79
C CYS A 51 -7.86 -2.02 5.79
N GLY A 52 -9.07 -1.67 5.35
CA GLY A 52 -10.27 -1.64 6.21
C GLY A 52 -10.78 -3.03 6.62
N ALA A 53 -10.35 -4.10 5.94
CA ALA A 53 -10.72 -5.46 6.28
C ALA A 53 -9.73 -6.14 7.27
N ILE A 54 -8.62 -5.49 7.59
CA ILE A 54 -7.59 -6.06 8.45
C ILE A 54 -7.81 -5.60 9.90
N PRO A 55 -7.84 -6.52 10.88
CA PRO A 55 -7.83 -6.14 12.28
C PRO A 55 -6.61 -5.26 12.62
N GLU A 56 -6.83 -4.19 13.37
CA GLU A 56 -5.79 -3.21 13.70
C GLU A 56 -4.55 -3.85 14.35
N ASN A 57 -4.73 -4.87 15.18
CA ASN A 57 -3.62 -5.58 15.83
C ASN A 57 -2.82 -6.50 14.89
N LEU A 58 -3.30 -6.74 13.66
CA LEU A 58 -2.66 -7.63 12.67
C LEU A 58 -2.13 -6.88 11.46
N VAL A 59 -2.53 -5.63 11.25
CA VAL A 59 -2.18 -4.84 10.06
C VAL A 59 -0.67 -4.75 9.84
N GLU A 60 0.09 -4.55 10.92
CA GLU A 60 1.55 -4.43 10.86
C GLU A 60 2.18 -5.74 10.37
N SER A 61 1.81 -6.83 11.02
CA SER A 61 2.27 -8.17 10.66
C SER A 61 1.90 -8.53 9.22
N ILE A 62 0.68 -8.24 8.77
CA ILE A 62 0.23 -8.57 7.42
C ILE A 62 0.97 -7.75 6.38
N LEU A 63 1.10 -6.43 6.57
CA LEU A 63 1.74 -5.56 5.59
C LEU A 63 3.26 -5.78 5.55
N PHE A 64 3.92 -5.79 6.70
CA PHE A 64 5.38 -5.73 6.80
C PHE A 64 6.02 -7.09 7.12
N GLY A 65 5.25 -8.06 7.61
CA GLY A 65 5.73 -9.38 8.01
C GLY A 65 6.19 -9.42 9.46
N HIS A 66 6.53 -10.62 9.92
CA HIS A 66 7.10 -10.82 11.26
C HIS A 66 8.02 -12.03 11.32
N GLU A 67 8.97 -11.99 12.26
CA GLU A 67 9.79 -13.15 12.62
C GLU A 67 9.09 -14.02 13.66
N LYS A 68 9.42 -15.31 13.67
CA LYS A 68 8.89 -16.27 14.66
C LYS A 68 9.24 -15.80 16.07
N GLY A 69 8.25 -15.78 16.97
CA GLY A 69 8.41 -15.39 18.37
C GLY A 69 8.49 -13.89 18.62
N SER A 70 8.19 -13.05 17.61
CA SER A 70 8.20 -11.59 17.74
C SER A 70 7.08 -11.03 18.64
N PHE A 71 5.96 -11.74 18.77
CA PHE A 71 4.86 -11.43 19.68
C PHE A 71 4.11 -12.71 20.09
N THR A 72 3.24 -12.62 21.09
CA THR A 72 2.41 -13.75 21.53
C THR A 72 1.50 -14.23 20.40
N GLY A 73 1.72 -15.46 19.93
CA GLY A 73 0.99 -16.05 18.79
C GLY A 73 1.78 -16.10 17.48
N ALA A 74 2.97 -15.48 17.40
CA ALA A 74 3.88 -15.57 16.26
C ALA A 74 4.59 -16.93 16.19
N THR A 75 3.82 -18.00 15.91
CA THR A 75 4.31 -19.39 15.92
C THR A 75 5.22 -19.73 14.74
N ALA A 76 5.15 -18.96 13.66
CA ALA A 76 5.96 -19.09 12.46
C ALA A 76 6.43 -17.71 11.97
N LYS A 77 7.37 -17.70 11.03
CA LYS A 77 7.72 -16.50 10.27
C LYS A 77 6.60 -16.20 9.25
N HIS A 78 6.27 -14.93 9.06
CA HIS A 78 5.32 -14.49 8.04
C HIS A 78 5.97 -13.44 7.12
N VAL A 79 5.87 -13.66 5.82
CA VAL A 79 6.31 -12.71 4.80
C VAL A 79 5.18 -11.71 4.58
N GLY A 80 5.48 -10.41 4.72
CA GLY A 80 4.48 -9.36 4.57
C GLY A 80 4.15 -9.02 3.11
N LYS A 81 3.03 -8.33 2.90
CA LYS A 81 2.54 -7.91 1.58
C LYS A 81 3.53 -7.05 0.78
N PHE A 82 4.34 -6.24 1.44
CA PHE A 82 5.41 -5.51 0.76
C PHE A 82 6.46 -6.43 0.11
N GLN A 83 6.86 -7.49 0.80
CA GLN A 83 7.81 -8.47 0.27
C GLN A 83 7.16 -9.37 -0.79
N GLU A 84 5.90 -9.76 -0.59
CA GLU A 84 5.16 -10.51 -1.63
C GLU A 84 5.04 -9.72 -2.94
N ALA A 85 4.94 -8.38 -2.86
CA ALA A 85 4.82 -7.49 -4.00
C ALA A 85 6.17 -7.08 -4.62
N ASP A 86 7.29 -7.57 -4.10
CA ASP A 86 8.62 -7.15 -4.56
C ASP A 86 8.82 -7.37 -6.07
N GLY A 87 9.40 -6.37 -6.73
CA GLY A 87 9.52 -6.30 -8.19
C GLY A 87 8.19 -6.08 -8.95
N GLY A 88 7.07 -5.99 -8.25
CA GLY A 88 5.71 -5.92 -8.77
C GLY A 88 4.96 -4.65 -8.36
N THR A 89 3.66 -4.76 -8.11
CA THR A 89 2.79 -3.66 -7.66
C THR A 89 2.04 -4.05 -6.42
N LEU A 90 2.07 -3.18 -5.41
CA LEU A 90 1.24 -3.27 -4.22
C LEU A 90 0.05 -2.32 -4.37
N PHE A 91 -1.15 -2.86 -4.26
CA PHE A 91 -2.39 -2.10 -4.23
C PHE A 91 -2.97 -2.08 -2.81
N LEU A 92 -3.11 -0.87 -2.25
CA LEU A 92 -3.71 -0.64 -0.93
C LEU A 92 -5.10 -0.01 -1.10
N ASP A 93 -6.16 -0.80 -0.93
CA ASP A 93 -7.52 -0.29 -0.90
C ASP A 93 -7.89 0.21 0.50
N GLU A 94 -8.70 1.26 0.52
CA GLU A 94 -9.07 2.02 1.72
C GLU A 94 -7.83 2.39 2.59
N VAL A 95 -6.79 2.94 1.95
CA VAL A 95 -5.51 3.33 2.61
C VAL A 95 -5.71 4.29 3.78
N ALA A 96 -6.80 5.05 3.79
CA ALA A 96 -7.19 5.95 4.85
C ALA A 96 -7.59 5.25 6.16
N GLU A 97 -7.87 3.94 6.11
CA GLU A 97 -8.15 3.10 7.28
C GLU A 97 -6.87 2.62 7.98
N LEU A 98 -5.69 2.92 7.42
CA LEU A 98 -4.43 2.56 8.08
C LEU A 98 -4.28 3.30 9.41
N PRO A 99 -3.99 2.59 10.51
CA PRO A 99 -3.63 3.22 11.77
C PRO A 99 -2.47 4.19 11.60
N PHE A 100 -2.45 5.25 12.39
CA PHE A 100 -1.48 6.34 12.24
C PHE A 100 -0.02 5.85 12.28
N ASP A 101 0.29 4.90 13.17
CA ASP A 101 1.64 4.30 13.26
C ASP A 101 2.03 3.51 12.00
N MET A 102 1.06 2.93 11.30
CA MET A 102 1.31 2.24 10.03
C MET A 102 1.57 3.21 8.88
N GLN A 103 0.98 4.40 8.93
CA GLN A 103 1.27 5.46 7.96
C GLN A 103 2.75 5.88 8.03
N VAL A 104 3.36 5.87 9.22
CA VAL A 104 4.80 6.13 9.40
C VAL A 104 5.64 5.07 8.68
N LYS A 105 5.30 3.79 8.87
CA LYS A 105 6.02 2.68 8.23
C LYS A 105 5.82 2.65 6.72
N LEU A 106 4.62 2.97 6.25
CA LEU A 106 4.31 3.12 4.84
C LEU A 106 5.15 4.23 4.21
N LEU A 107 5.26 5.39 4.85
CA LEU A 107 6.09 6.49 4.39
C LEU A 107 7.57 6.08 4.23
N ARG A 108 8.13 5.38 5.23
CA ARG A 108 9.51 4.86 5.16
C ARG A 108 9.67 3.85 4.03
N ALA A 109 8.69 2.96 3.83
CA ALA A 109 8.72 2.01 2.71
C ALA A 109 8.74 2.70 1.34
N ILE A 110 7.99 3.80 1.18
CA ILE A 110 7.96 4.58 -0.07
C ILE A 110 9.27 5.35 -0.28
N GLN A 111 9.82 5.95 0.78
CA GLN A 111 10.99 6.82 0.68
C GLN A 111 12.31 6.06 0.61
N GLU A 112 12.47 5.04 1.46
CA GLU A 112 13.72 4.29 1.63
C GLU A 112 13.74 3.02 0.76
N GLY A 113 12.58 2.52 0.31
CA GLY A 113 12.49 1.22 -0.35
C GLY A 113 12.81 0.07 0.59
N GLU A 114 12.54 0.25 1.89
CA GLU A 114 12.87 -0.70 2.95
C GLU A 114 11.68 -0.86 3.91
N ILE A 115 11.50 -2.06 4.42
CA ILE A 115 10.52 -2.36 5.47
C ILE A 115 11.18 -3.01 6.68
N ASP A 116 10.57 -2.83 7.84
CA ASP A 116 10.99 -3.44 9.11
C ASP A 116 9.95 -4.48 9.56
N PRO A 117 10.12 -5.79 9.27
CA PRO A 117 9.25 -6.83 9.80
C PRO A 117 9.28 -6.85 11.33
N VAL A 118 8.17 -7.20 11.97
CA VAL A 118 8.06 -7.23 13.43
C VAL A 118 9.07 -8.21 14.02
N GLY A 119 9.89 -7.72 14.96
CA GLY A 119 10.97 -8.49 15.59
C GLY A 119 12.19 -8.72 14.72
N SER A 120 12.24 -8.19 13.48
CA SER A 120 13.45 -8.23 12.67
C SER A 120 14.54 -7.33 13.25
N ARG A 121 15.79 -7.77 13.13
CA ARG A 121 16.98 -6.97 13.51
C ARG A 121 17.53 -6.14 12.36
N LYS A 122 17.05 -6.36 11.14
CA LYS A 122 17.53 -5.69 9.92
C LYS A 122 16.35 -5.31 9.03
N PRO A 123 16.42 -4.15 8.37
CA PRO A 123 15.46 -3.81 7.33
C PRO A 123 15.57 -4.77 6.15
N VAL A 124 14.47 -4.90 5.41
CA VAL A 124 14.38 -5.69 4.18
C VAL A 124 14.11 -4.74 3.03
N LYS A 125 14.99 -4.76 2.03
CA LYS A 125 14.81 -3.98 0.79
C LYS A 125 13.64 -4.54 -0.02
N VAL A 126 12.80 -3.63 -0.51
CA VAL A 126 11.68 -3.92 -1.39
C VAL A 126 11.65 -2.90 -2.52
N ASN A 127 11.40 -3.38 -3.72
CA ASN A 127 11.23 -2.58 -4.92
C ASN A 127 9.79 -2.73 -5.41
N ILE A 128 8.88 -1.94 -4.86
CA ILE A 128 7.45 -1.98 -5.20
C ILE A 128 7.01 -0.73 -5.94
N ARG A 129 6.02 -0.89 -6.82
CA ARG A 129 5.19 0.22 -7.28
C ARG A 129 3.96 0.29 -6.38
N LEU A 130 3.64 1.47 -5.86
CA LEU A 130 2.47 1.65 -5.01
C LEU A 130 1.28 2.22 -5.80
N ILE A 131 0.12 1.60 -5.65
CA ILE A 131 -1.17 2.20 -6.01
C ILE A 131 -2.04 2.14 -4.76
N SER A 132 -2.65 3.25 -4.40
CA SER A 132 -3.53 3.34 -3.23
C SER A 132 -4.92 3.80 -3.65
N ALA A 133 -5.91 3.46 -2.86
CA ALA A 133 -7.29 3.87 -3.08
C ALA A 133 -7.98 4.22 -1.76
N THR A 134 -8.96 5.12 -1.83
CA THR A 134 -9.75 5.53 -0.67
C THR A 134 -11.11 6.07 -1.11
N ASN A 135 -12.12 5.91 -0.27
CA ASN A 135 -13.40 6.61 -0.38
C ASN A 135 -13.49 7.89 0.47
N ARG A 136 -12.47 8.17 1.30
CA ARG A 136 -12.45 9.30 2.22
C ARG A 136 -11.80 10.53 1.59
N ASN A 137 -12.18 11.71 2.08
CA ASN A 137 -11.53 12.97 1.70
C ASN A 137 -10.19 13.12 2.44
N MET A 138 -9.09 12.90 1.72
CA MET A 138 -7.75 12.93 2.30
C MET A 138 -7.38 14.30 2.88
N ILE A 139 -7.78 15.39 2.23
CA ILE A 139 -7.50 16.76 2.68
C ILE A 139 -8.15 17.02 4.04
N GLU A 140 -9.39 16.57 4.23
CA GLU A 140 -10.10 16.69 5.51
C GLU A 140 -9.45 15.82 6.60
N MET A 141 -9.04 14.59 6.27
CA MET A 141 -8.36 13.71 7.22
C MET A 141 -7.01 14.25 7.66
N VAL A 142 -6.26 14.87 6.76
CA VAL A 142 -5.00 15.56 7.10
C VAL A 142 -5.27 16.72 8.05
N LYS A 143 -6.26 17.56 7.75
CA LYS A 143 -6.65 18.68 8.64
C LYS A 143 -7.13 18.21 10.02
N ALA A 144 -7.76 17.04 10.08
CA ALA A 144 -8.21 16.42 11.33
C ALA A 144 -7.10 15.67 12.09
N GLY A 145 -5.87 15.60 11.56
CA GLY A 145 -4.76 14.86 12.16
C GLY A 145 -4.91 13.33 12.10
N GLN A 146 -5.83 12.82 11.26
CA GLN A 146 -6.09 11.39 11.10
C GLN A 146 -5.26 10.75 9.99
N PHE A 147 -4.73 11.57 9.09
CA PHE A 147 -3.79 11.14 8.07
C PHE A 147 -2.57 12.05 8.05
N ARG A 148 -1.39 11.48 7.88
CA ARG A 148 -0.16 12.26 7.87
C ARG A 148 -0.03 13.09 6.60
N GLU A 149 0.25 14.37 6.78
CA GLU A 149 0.46 15.31 5.68
C GLU A 149 1.65 14.90 4.79
N ASP A 150 2.76 14.48 5.41
CA ASP A 150 3.97 14.09 4.69
C ASP A 150 3.77 12.84 3.82
N LEU A 151 2.93 11.89 4.24
CA LEU A 151 2.53 10.75 3.44
C LEU A 151 1.58 11.14 2.30
N TYR A 152 0.65 12.07 2.54
CA TYR A 152 -0.28 12.53 1.50
C TYR A 152 0.44 13.19 0.31
N TYR A 153 1.57 13.87 0.54
CA TYR A 153 2.36 14.51 -0.51
C TYR A 153 3.37 13.57 -1.21
N ARG A 154 3.40 12.27 -0.90
CA ARG A 154 4.29 11.29 -1.54
C ARG A 154 3.55 10.43 -2.54
#